data_AF-A0A6C0KWY5-F1
#
_entry.id   AF-A0A6C0KWY5-F1
#
_cell.length_a   1.000
_cell.length_b   1.000
_cell.length_c   1.000
_cell.angle_alpha   90.00
_cell.angle_beta   90.00
_cell.angle_gamma   90.00
#
_symmetry.space_group_name_H-M   'P 1'
#
loop_
_entity.id
_entity.type
_entity.pdbx_description
1 polymer ?
#
loop_
_entity_poly.entity_id
_entity_poly.type
_entity_poly.pdbx_seq_one_letter_code
_entity_poly.pdbx_strand_id
1 'polypeptide(L)'
;MKGDKRSFTIDHAEVSVKEGGRFISTGPWNAAKKAIKQIYQEGAKKKEIRFTLRETTQGSAGKEYAYIGAKFKLETPKVVRLGSSEITYNYEYEVRRCGPYKKN
;
A
#
# COMPACT_ATOMS: atom_id res chain seq x y z
N MET A 1 18.19 -12.18 -11.09
CA MET A 1 17.54 -12.77 -9.89
C MET A 1 16.13 -12.23 -9.77
N LYS A 2 15.12 -13.09 -9.86
CA LYS A 2 13.71 -12.74 -9.65
C LYS A 2 13.51 -12.75 -8.13
N GLY A 3 13.56 -11.60 -7.47
CA GLY A 3 13.44 -11.54 -6.01
C GLY A 3 12.19 -12.26 -5.53
N ASP A 4 12.31 -13.07 -4.48
CA ASP A 4 11.22 -13.90 -3.99
C ASP A 4 10.00 -13.05 -3.66
N LYS A 5 8.89 -13.37 -4.34
CA LYS A 5 7.62 -12.68 -4.12
C LYS A 5 7.08 -13.11 -2.76
N ARG A 6 6.88 -12.14 -1.88
CA ARG A 6 6.26 -12.30 -0.56
C ARG A 6 4.81 -11.82 -0.60
N SER A 7 3.97 -12.34 0.29
CA SER A 7 2.61 -11.86 0.48
C SER A 7 2.47 -11.04 1.75
N PHE A 8 1.73 -9.95 1.66
CA PHE A 8 1.44 -9.04 2.76
C PHE A 8 -0.07 -8.77 2.81
N THR A 9 -0.59 -8.51 4.00
CA THR A 9 -2.00 -8.14 4.23
C THR A 9 -2.07 -6.90 5.12
N ILE A 10 -3.11 -6.09 4.97
CA ILE A 10 -3.43 -5.01 5.90
C ILE A 10 -3.90 -5.66 7.20
N ASP A 11 -3.13 -5.44 8.27
CA ASP A 11 -3.43 -5.91 9.61
C ASP A 11 -4.27 -4.89 10.38
N HIS A 12 -3.91 -3.61 10.26
CA HIS A 12 -4.63 -2.49 10.87
C HIS A 12 -4.58 -1.25 9.99
N ALA A 13 -5.62 -0.42 10.05
CA ALA A 13 -5.64 0.91 9.44
C ALA A 13 -6.45 1.89 10.30
N GLU A 14 -6.08 3.18 10.29
CA GLU A 14 -6.80 4.24 11.02
C GLU A 14 -8.16 4.64 10.40
N VAL A 15 -8.60 3.91 9.38
CA VAL A 15 -9.83 4.14 8.65
C VAL A 15 -10.59 2.82 8.56
N SER A 16 -11.92 2.89 8.52
CA SER A 16 -12.78 1.72 8.35
C SER A 16 -12.68 1.17 6.93
N VAL A 17 -11.59 0.46 6.64
CA VAL A 17 -11.37 -0.32 5.43
C VAL A 17 -11.41 -1.80 5.78
N LYS A 18 -11.63 -2.64 4.77
CA LYS A 18 -11.61 -4.08 5.00
C LYS A 18 -10.18 -4.51 5.34
N GLU A 19 -9.96 -4.97 6.57
CA GLU A 19 -8.72 -5.65 6.95
C GLU A 19 -8.48 -6.88 6.06
N GLY A 20 -7.22 -7.20 5.81
CA GLY A 20 -6.80 -8.22 4.85
C GLY A 20 -6.30 -7.64 3.51
N GLY A 21 -6.78 -8.19 2.39
CA GLY A 21 -6.25 -7.92 1.05
C GLY A 21 -4.87 -8.56 0.83
N ARG A 22 -4.64 -9.22 -0.32
CA ARG A 22 -3.39 -9.94 -0.58
C ARG A 22 -2.48 -9.15 -1.52
N PHE A 23 -1.43 -8.56 -0.98
CA PHE A 23 -0.47 -7.75 -1.73
C PHE A 23 0.81 -8.56 -1.97
N ILE A 24 0.97 -9.09 -3.18
CA ILE A 24 2.17 -9.84 -3.57
C ILE A 24 3.25 -8.87 -4.06
N SER A 25 4.42 -8.90 -3.45
CA SER A 25 5.53 -8.00 -3.80
C SER A 25 6.89 -8.53 -3.35
N THR A 26 7.98 -7.99 -3.90
CA THR A 26 9.35 -8.31 -3.47
C THR A 26 9.69 -7.77 -2.08
N GLY A 27 8.96 -6.74 -1.62
CA GLY A 27 9.18 -6.14 -0.31
C GLY A 27 7.98 -5.38 0.24
N PRO A 28 8.00 -5.10 1.56
CA PRO A 28 6.88 -4.52 2.29
C PRO A 28 6.57 -3.10 1.81
N TRP A 29 7.57 -2.32 1.39
CA TRP A 29 7.38 -0.99 0.81
C TRP A 29 6.53 -0.98 -0.45
N ASN A 30 6.83 -1.88 -1.39
CA ASN A 30 6.07 -2.01 -2.63
C ASN A 30 4.66 -2.57 -2.37
N ALA A 31 4.51 -3.42 -1.36
CA ALA A 31 3.19 -3.85 -0.89
C ALA A 31 2.41 -2.69 -0.28
N ALA A 32 3.06 -1.81 0.50
CA ALA A 32 2.46 -0.64 1.11
C ALA A 32 1.90 0.33 0.06
N LYS A 33 2.61 0.58 -1.04
CA LYS A 33 2.11 1.38 -2.17
C LYS A 33 0.84 0.80 -2.80
N LYS A 34 0.73 -0.53 -2.87
CA LYS A 34 -0.47 -1.21 -3.37
C LYS A 34 -1.62 -1.12 -2.36
N ALA A 35 -1.32 -1.33 -1.08
CA ALA A 35 -2.28 -1.27 0.00
C ALA A 35 -2.90 0.12 0.13
N ILE A 36 -2.10 1.20 0.17
CA ILE A 36 -2.64 2.57 0.28
C ILE A 36 -3.54 2.92 -0.91
N LYS A 37 -3.19 2.46 -2.11
CA LYS A 37 -4.04 2.64 -3.29
C LYS A 37 -5.41 1.98 -3.10
N GLN A 38 -5.44 0.74 -2.62
CA GLN A 38 -6.69 0.03 -2.33
C GLN A 38 -7.49 0.74 -1.24
N ILE A 39 -6.85 1.18 -0.15
CA ILE A 39 -7.49 1.93 0.95
C ILE A 39 -8.24 3.16 0.42
N TYR A 40 -7.62 3.94 -0.48
CA TYR A 40 -8.27 5.08 -1.10
C TYR A 40 -9.35 4.71 -2.13
N GLN A 41 -9.23 3.54 -2.79
CA GLN A 41 -10.27 3.02 -3.69
C GLN A 41 -11.50 2.56 -2.93
N GLU A 42 -11.33 2.08 -1.69
CA GLU A 42 -12.41 1.72 -0.76
C GLU A 42 -13.09 2.94 -0.12
N GLY A 43 -12.66 4.17 -0.46
CA GLY A 43 -13.37 5.40 -0.09
C GLY A 43 -12.77 6.15 1.09
N ALA A 44 -11.54 5.85 1.50
CA ALA A 44 -10.86 6.63 2.53
C ALA A 44 -10.72 8.11 2.12
N LYS A 45 -11.10 9.03 3.01
CA LYS A 45 -11.09 10.49 2.77
C LYS A 45 -9.97 11.24 3.49
N LYS A 46 -9.24 10.58 4.40
CA LYS A 46 -8.15 11.21 5.15
C LYS A 46 -6.96 11.53 4.23
N LYS A 47 -6.31 12.68 4.47
CA LYS A 47 -5.12 13.11 3.70
C LYS A 47 -3.92 12.20 3.91
N GLU A 48 -3.69 11.79 5.15
CA GLU A 48 -2.71 10.78 5.54
C GLU A 48 -3.43 9.67 6.29
N ILE A 49 -3.02 8.42 6.05
CA ILE A 49 -3.58 7.24 6.69
C ILE A 49 -2.42 6.41 7.24
N ARG A 50 -2.43 6.17 8.54
CA ARG A 50 -1.55 5.17 9.13
C ARG A 50 -2.14 3.78 8.95
N PHE A 51 -1.32 2.83 8.53
CA PHE A 51 -1.70 1.43 8.39
C PHE A 51 -0.51 0.52 8.66
N THR A 52 -0.81 -0.71 9.06
CA THR A 52 0.18 -1.76 9.32
C THR A 52 -0.02 -2.88 8.31
N LEU A 53 1.07 -3.32 7.69
CA LEU A 53 1.10 -4.54 6.90
C LEU A 53 1.73 -5.67 7.70
N ARG A 54 1.10 -6.84 7.67
CA ARG A 54 1.67 -8.08 8.16
C ARG A 54 2.14 -8.94 7.00
N GLU A 55 3.35 -9.48 7.09
CA GLU A 55 3.80 -10.51 6.15
C GLU A 55 3.04 -11.81 6.40
N THR A 56 2.41 -12.33 5.36
CA THR A 56 1.59 -13.55 5.38
C THR A 56 2.09 -14.59 4.39
N THR A 57 3.36 -14.49 3.98
CA THR A 57 4.04 -15.53 3.21
C THR A 57 4.06 -16.82 4.04
N GLN A 58 3.77 -17.97 3.40
CA GLN A 58 3.80 -19.28 4.07
C GLN A 58 5.17 -19.52 4.72
N GLY A 59 5.17 -19.90 6.00
CA GLY A 59 6.40 -20.12 6.78
C GLY A 59 7.14 -18.86 7.22
N SER A 60 6.62 -17.65 6.93
CA SER A 60 7.23 -16.42 7.44
C SER A 60 6.97 -16.22 8.93
N ALA A 61 7.82 -15.42 9.57
CA ALA A 61 7.66 -15.05 10.98
C ALA A 61 6.50 -14.08 11.26
N GLY A 62 5.69 -13.72 10.26
CA GLY A 62 4.54 -12.84 10.47
C GLY A 62 4.89 -11.39 10.82
N LYS A 63 6.04 -10.89 10.36
CA LYS A 63 6.53 -9.54 10.72
C LYS A 63 5.56 -8.44 10.29
N GLU A 64 5.42 -7.43 11.14
CA GLU A 64 4.60 -6.26 10.90
C GLU A 64 5.42 -5.04 10.47
N TYR A 65 4.84 -4.21 9.61
CA TYR A 65 5.45 -3.04 9.02
C TYR A 65 4.45 -1.89 9.01
N ALA A 66 4.71 -0.86 9.81
CA ALA A 66 3.86 0.32 9.90
C ALA A 66 4.27 1.40 8.89
N TYR A 67 3.27 2.00 8.27
CA TYR A 67 3.42 3.05 7.26
C TYR A 67 2.41 4.17 7.48
N ILE A 68 2.75 5.35 6.97
CA ILE A 68 1.82 6.44 6.70
C ILE A 68 1.77 6.59 5.18
N GLY A 69 0.56 6.58 4.63
CA GLY A 69 0.32 6.75 3.20
C GLY A 69 -0.56 7.95 2.89
N ALA A 70 -0.34 8.57 1.74
CA ALA A 70 -1.09 9.73 1.27
C ALA A 70 -1.42 9.61 -0.21
N LYS A 71 -2.50 10.28 -0.64
CA LYS A 71 -2.90 10.43 -2.04
C LYS A 71 -2.87 11.91 -2.40
N PHE A 72 -2.19 12.24 -3.49
CA PHE A 72 -2.13 13.60 -4.03
C PHE A 72 -2.57 13.62 -5.48
N LYS A 73 -3.21 14.72 -5.88
CA LYS A 73 -3.55 14.99 -7.27
C LYS A 73 -2.30 15.54 -7.95
N LEU A 74 -1.96 14.99 -9.11
CA LEU A 74 -0.84 15.47 -9.89
C LEU A 74 -1.25 16.75 -10.62
N GLU A 75 -0.35 17.73 -10.64
CA GLU A 75 -0.54 18.96 -11.43
C GLU A 75 -0.59 18.64 -12.93
N THR A 76 0.32 17.77 -13.37
CA THR A 76 0.33 17.21 -14.73
C THR A 76 0.07 15.71 -14.65
N PRO A 77 -1.00 15.19 -15.29
CA PRO A 77 -1.27 13.75 -15.30
C PRO A 77 -0.08 12.95 -15.84
N LYS A 78 0.23 11.85 -15.16
CA LYS A 78 1.28 10.93 -15.59
C LYS A 78 0.73 9.96 -16.61
N VAL A 79 1.26 10.02 -17.82
CA VAL A 79 0.88 9.14 -18.92
C VAL A 79 1.89 8.00 -19.04
N VAL A 80 1.40 6.76 -18.98
CA VAL A 80 2.23 5.56 -19.17
C VAL A 80 1.70 4.77 -20.35
N ARG A 81 2.58 4.49 -21.32
CA ARG A 81 2.27 3.63 -22.47
C ARG A 81 2.59 2.19 -22.15
N LEU A 82 1.61 1.31 -22.34
CA LEU A 82 1.74 -0.13 -22.15
C LEU A 82 1.37 -0.82 -23.47
N GLY A 83 2.37 -1.09 -24.30
CA GLY A 83 2.15 -1.56 -25.67
C GLY A 83 1.39 -0.51 -26.48
N SER A 84 0.22 -0.88 -27.00
CA SER A 84 -0.67 0.00 -27.77
C SER A 84 -1.62 0.85 -26.91
N SER A 85 -1.67 0.62 -25.59
CA SER A 85 -2.60 1.29 -24.70
C SER A 85 -1.92 2.42 -23.92
N GLU A 86 -2.67 3.49 -23.69
CA GLU A 86 -2.23 4.62 -22.86
C GLU A 86 -3.03 4.66 -21.56
N ILE A 87 -2.34 4.72 -20.42
CA ILE A 87 -2.96 4.83 -19.10
C ILE A 87 -2.57 6.17 -18.49
N THR A 88 -3.59 6.99 -18.22
CA THR A 88 -3.43 8.30 -17.58
C THR A 88 -3.68 8.19 -16.08
N TYR A 89 -2.68 8.56 -15.29
CA TYR A 89 -2.75 8.64 -13.84
C TYR A 89 -2.88 10.11 -13.41
N ASN A 90 -4.01 10.46 -12.84
CA ASN A 90 -4.25 11.82 -12.28
C ASN A 90 -3.81 11.96 -10.82
N TYR A 91 -3.45 10.85 -10.19
CA TYR A 91 -3.12 10.78 -8.77
C TYR A 91 -1.87 9.94 -8.58
N GLU A 92 -1.10 10.31 -7.56
CA GLU A 92 0.02 9.52 -7.09
C GLU A 92 -0.15 9.22 -5.59
N TYR A 93 0.54 8.15 -5.18
CA TYR A 93 0.46 7.58 -3.86
C TYR A 93 1.85 7.48 -3.27
N GLU A 94 2.03 8.12 -2.12
CA GLU A 94 3.26 8.05 -1.35
C GLU A 94 3.04 7.24 -0.08
N VAL A 95 4.12 6.58 0.35
CA VAL A 95 4.18 5.89 1.63
C VAL A 95 5.49 6.24 2.28
N ARG A 96 5.50 6.34 3.61
CA ARG A 96 6.70 6.47 4.43
C ARG A 96 6.62 5.52 5.61
N ARG A 97 7.74 4.92 6.00
CA ARG A 97 7.78 4.03 7.16
C ARG A 97 7.61 4.85 8.43
N CYS A 98 6.85 4.34 9.39
CA CYS A 98 6.68 4.97 10.70
C CYS A 98 6.93 3.97 11.83
N GLY A 99 6.97 4.46 13.06
CA GLY A 99 7.08 3.60 14.25
C GLY A 99 5.88 2.66 14.39
N PRO A 100 6.00 1.60 15.22
CA PRO A 100 4.92 0.65 15.45
C PRO A 100 3.66 1.38 15.97
N TYR A 101 2.48 0.88 15.57
CA TYR A 101 1.21 1.38 16.07
C TYR A 101 1.12 1.07 17.58
N LYS A 102 1.07 2.10 18.42
CA LYS A 102 0.80 1.92 19.85
C LYS A 102 -0.69 1.67 20.01
N LYS A 103 -1.08 0.41 20.22
CA LYS A 103 -2.40 0.08 20.74
C LYS A 103 -2.42 0.59 22.19
N ASN A 104 -3.16 1.68 22.45
CA ASN A 104 -3.54 2.03 23.82
C ASN A 104 -4.52 1.00 24.36
#